data_AF-A0A7C0U6S5-F1
#
_entry.id   AF-A0A7C0U6S5-F1
#
_cell.length_a   1.000
_cell.length_b   1.000
_cell.length_c   1.000
_cell.angle_alpha   90.00
_cell.angle_beta   90.00
_cell.angle_gamma   90.00
#
_symmetry.space_group_name_H-M   'P 1'
#
loop_
_entity.id
_entity.type
_entity.pdbx_description
1 polymer ?
#
loop_
_entity_poly.entity_id
_entity_poly.type
_entity_poly.pdbx_seq_one_letter_code
_entity_poly.pdbx_strand_id
1 'polypeptide(L)'
;AEALRAHKFLFQTPPSFKPTPENLSAMEEFFRHYRGAGLFLWEPRGEEWSPEIIEDTCQRLDLIHATDPLLEGPQLWGDFTYFRLHGSLKTYRHDYSLEEMEIVLDLAGEEGYIMFNNDKMWKNALELKRLIGQ
;
A
#
# COMPACT_ATOMS: atom_id res chain seq x y z
N ALA A 1 -3.47 19.98 3.04
CA ALA A 1 -3.41 19.26 1.76
C ALA A 1 -3.36 20.21 0.56
N GLU A 2 -4.24 21.21 0.51
CA GLU A 2 -4.40 22.13 -0.63
C GLU A 2 -3.12 22.87 -1.05
N ALA A 3 -2.35 23.39 -0.09
CA ALA A 3 -1.09 24.08 -0.37
C ALA A 3 -0.06 23.20 -1.11
N LEU A 4 -0.10 21.88 -0.88
CA LEU A 4 0.79 20.90 -1.53
C LEU A 4 0.12 20.19 -2.72
N ARG A 5 -1.16 20.51 -3.01
CA ARG A 5 -1.99 19.78 -3.97
C ARG A 5 -1.93 18.26 -3.70
N ALA A 6 -1.98 17.88 -2.43
CA ALA A 6 -2.00 16.48 -2.04
C ALA A 6 -3.44 15.95 -2.11
N HIS A 7 -3.66 14.89 -2.89
CA HIS A 7 -4.98 14.28 -3.11
C HIS A 7 -5.05 12.81 -2.67
N LYS A 8 -3.90 12.25 -2.26
CA LYS A 8 -3.73 10.85 -1.85
C LYS A 8 -3.03 10.85 -0.50
N PHE A 9 -3.56 10.09 0.46
CA PHE A 9 -3.09 10.07 1.83
C PHE A 9 -2.82 8.63 2.26
N LEU A 10 -1.59 8.34 2.66
CA LEU A 10 -1.20 7.02 3.15
C LEU A 10 -1.32 6.97 4.67
N PHE A 11 -2.03 5.96 5.15
CA PHE A 11 -2.17 5.60 6.54
C PHE A 11 -1.53 4.23 6.74
N GLN A 12 -0.37 4.19 7.38
CA GLN A 12 0.22 2.92 7.81
C GLN A 12 -0.07 2.72 9.30
N THR A 13 -0.68 1.59 9.64
CA THR A 13 -0.93 1.23 11.05
C THR A 13 0.13 0.24 11.53
N PRO A 14 0.70 0.39 12.73
CA PRO A 14 1.75 -0.51 13.24
C PRO A 14 1.18 -1.90 13.61
N PRO A 15 2.04 -2.93 13.80
CA PRO A 15 1.60 -4.27 14.23
C PRO A 15 0.80 -4.32 15.54
N SER A 16 0.97 -3.32 16.40
CA SER A 16 0.19 -3.21 17.64
C SER A 16 -1.25 -2.76 17.42
N PHE A 17 -1.58 -2.20 16.24
CA PHE A 17 -2.91 -1.78 15.88
C PHE A 17 -3.68 -2.96 15.27
N LYS A 18 -4.25 -3.79 16.14
CA LYS A 18 -4.94 -5.04 15.77
C LYS A 18 -6.40 -4.78 15.36
N PRO A 19 -7.08 -5.70 14.65
CA PRO A 19 -8.50 -5.58 14.30
C PRO A 19 -9.42 -5.83 15.50
N THR A 20 -9.28 -5.04 16.56
CA THR A 20 -10.19 -5.08 17.71
C THR A 20 -11.42 -4.22 17.42
N PRO A 21 -12.56 -4.47 18.09
CA PRO A 21 -13.76 -3.64 17.94
C PRO A 21 -13.50 -2.14 18.17
N GLU A 22 -12.64 -1.80 19.13
CA GLU A 22 -12.27 -0.42 19.45
C GLU A 22 -11.50 0.24 18.29
N ASN A 23 -10.51 -0.47 17.73
CA ASN A 23 -9.71 0.05 16.62
C ASN A 23 -10.54 0.18 15.34
N LEU A 24 -11.41 -0.79 15.05
CA LEU A 24 -12.33 -0.72 13.90
C LEU A 24 -13.32 0.45 14.05
N SER A 25 -13.85 0.67 15.25
CA SER A 25 -14.71 1.83 15.55
C SER A 25 -13.95 3.16 15.38
N ALA A 26 -12.69 3.22 15.83
CA ALA A 26 -11.86 4.41 15.65
C ALA A 26 -11.55 4.70 14.17
N MET A 27 -11.27 3.65 13.37
CA MET A 27 -11.11 3.79 11.92
C MET A 27 -12.40 4.30 11.27
N GLU A 28 -13.56 3.73 11.62
CA GLU A 28 -14.86 4.17 11.12
C GLU A 28 -15.10 5.66 11.38
N GLU A 29 -14.88 6.11 12.62
CA GLU A 29 -15.06 7.52 13.00
C GLU A 29 -14.11 8.43 12.20
N PHE A 30 -12.83 8.07 12.15
CA PHE A 30 -11.80 8.86 11.48
C PHE A 30 -12.07 9.00 9.97
N PHE A 31 -12.24 7.88 9.26
CA PHE A 31 -12.37 7.91 7.80
C PHE A 31 -13.73 8.45 7.34
N ARG A 32 -14.80 8.28 8.13
CA ARG A 32 -16.08 8.95 7.85
C ARG A 32 -15.97 10.46 8.04
N HIS A 33 -15.26 10.93 9.06
CA HIS A 33 -15.09 12.37 9.30
C HIS A 33 -14.39 13.06 8.12
N TYR A 34 -13.37 12.44 7.54
CA TYR A 34 -12.61 13.00 6.41
C TYR A 34 -13.08 12.52 5.03
N ARG A 35 -14.24 11.87 4.94
CA ARG A 35 -14.77 11.35 3.67
C ARG A 35 -14.83 12.46 2.61
N GLY A 36 -14.30 12.17 1.42
CA GLY A 36 -14.27 13.12 0.30
C GLY A 36 -13.09 14.10 0.31
N ALA A 37 -12.20 14.05 1.31
CA ALA A 37 -10.99 14.89 1.33
C ALA A 37 -9.92 14.45 0.30
N GLY A 38 -10.03 13.23 -0.22
CA GLY A 38 -9.16 12.66 -1.25
C GLY A 38 -9.22 11.13 -1.24
N LEU A 39 -8.23 10.50 -1.87
CA LEU A 39 -8.05 9.05 -1.86
C LEU A 39 -7.26 8.64 -0.63
N PHE A 40 -7.80 7.69 0.13
CA PHE A 40 -7.14 7.15 1.31
C PHE A 40 -6.56 5.78 1.00
N LEU A 41 -5.26 5.65 1.24
CA LEU A 41 -4.49 4.43 1.07
C LEU A 41 -4.20 3.91 2.48
N TRP A 42 -4.49 2.64 2.75
CA TRP A 42 -4.26 2.06 4.07
C TRP A 42 -3.37 0.82 3.98
N GLU A 43 -2.30 0.83 4.76
CA GLU A 43 -1.31 -0.24 4.84
C GLU A 43 -1.33 -0.84 6.25
N PRO A 44 -2.10 -1.93 6.48
CA PRO A 44 -2.09 -2.64 7.74
C PRO A 44 -0.74 -3.32 7.96
N ARG A 45 -0.27 -3.30 9.21
CA ARG A 45 0.81 -4.16 9.69
C ARG A 45 0.27 -5.05 10.81
N GLY A 46 0.82 -6.25 10.93
CA GLY A 46 0.43 -7.23 11.94
C GLY A 46 -0.28 -8.41 11.32
N GLU A 47 0.01 -9.60 11.84
CA GLU A 47 -0.49 -10.89 11.32
C GLU A 47 -1.98 -11.12 11.60
N GLU A 48 -2.56 -10.37 12.53
CA GLU A 48 -3.98 -10.48 12.88
C GLU A 48 -4.91 -9.85 11.83
N TRP A 49 -4.38 -9.03 10.92
CA TRP A 49 -5.14 -8.51 9.78
C TRP A 49 -5.19 -9.55 8.67
N SER A 50 -6.17 -10.46 8.74
CA SER A 50 -6.38 -11.43 7.67
C SER A 50 -6.86 -10.74 6.38
N PRO A 51 -6.62 -11.35 5.20
CA PRO A 51 -7.09 -10.79 3.93
C PRO A 51 -8.57 -10.44 3.91
N GLU A 52 -9.42 -11.28 4.53
CA GLU A 52 -10.87 -11.06 4.61
C GLU A 52 -11.22 -9.82 5.43
N ILE A 53 -10.52 -9.59 6.56
CA ILE A 53 -10.74 -8.42 7.41
C ILE A 53 -10.25 -7.15 6.69
N ILE A 54 -9.09 -7.23 6.02
CA ILE A 54 -8.55 -6.11 5.25
C ILE A 54 -9.51 -5.69 4.14
N GLU A 55 -9.97 -6.67 3.35
CA GLU A 55 -10.89 -6.43 2.25
C GLU A 55 -12.21 -5.82 2.74
N ASP A 56 -12.86 -6.42 3.75
CA ASP A 56 -14.12 -5.89 4.34
C ASP A 56 -13.93 -4.47 4.89
N THR A 57 -12.82 -4.21 5.58
CA THR A 57 -12.50 -2.89 6.12
C THR A 57 -12.32 -1.86 5.02
N CYS A 58 -11.56 -2.20 3.98
CA CYS A 58 -11.32 -1.31 2.84
C CYS A 58 -12.63 -1.01 2.08
N GLN A 59 -13.47 -2.02 1.85
CA GLN A 59 -14.78 -1.87 1.22
C GLN A 59 -15.70 -0.93 2.00
N ARG A 60 -15.86 -1.18 3.31
CA ARG A 60 -16.78 -0.40 4.17
C ARG A 60 -16.35 1.05 4.36
N LEU A 61 -15.03 1.29 4.37
CA LEU A 61 -14.45 2.59 4.68
C LEU A 61 -14.02 3.38 3.43
N ASP A 62 -14.17 2.81 2.23
CA ASP A 62 -13.74 3.39 0.96
C ASP A 62 -12.23 3.70 0.97
N LEU A 63 -11.43 2.70 1.34
CA LEU A 63 -9.97 2.77 1.42
C LEU A 63 -9.36 1.91 0.32
N ILE A 64 -8.24 2.35 -0.24
CA ILE A 64 -7.41 1.54 -1.14
C ILE A 64 -6.43 0.72 -0.28
N HIS A 65 -6.35 -0.58 -0.52
CA HIS A 65 -5.39 -1.43 0.18
C HIS A 65 -3.97 -1.19 -0.36
N ALA A 66 -3.12 -0.56 0.45
CA ALA A 66 -1.70 -0.42 0.16
C ALA A 66 -0.92 -1.62 0.71
N THR A 67 -0.09 -2.25 -0.13
CA THR A 67 0.59 -3.51 0.23
C THR A 67 2.00 -3.61 -0.36
N ASP A 68 2.78 -4.57 0.14
CA ASP A 68 3.95 -5.09 -0.57
C ASP A 68 3.54 -6.38 -1.29
N PRO A 69 3.36 -6.35 -2.64
CA PRO A 69 2.83 -7.49 -3.37
C PRO A 69 3.73 -8.73 -3.33
N LEU A 70 5.02 -8.55 -3.08
CA LEU A 70 5.99 -9.64 -3.06
C LEU A 70 6.15 -10.28 -1.66
N LEU A 71 5.70 -9.59 -0.61
CA LEU A 71 5.81 -10.08 0.77
C LEU A 71 4.47 -10.47 1.38
N GLU A 72 3.45 -9.64 1.17
CA GLU A 72 2.15 -9.74 1.83
C GLU A 72 1.04 -10.19 0.86
N GLY A 73 1.34 -10.24 -0.45
CA GLY A 73 0.39 -10.60 -1.50
C GLY A 73 -0.30 -9.41 -2.17
N PRO A 74 -1.14 -9.66 -3.19
CA PRO A 74 -1.69 -8.63 -4.07
C PRO A 74 -2.60 -7.64 -3.33
N GLN A 75 -2.87 -6.51 -3.97
CA GLN A 75 -3.91 -5.57 -3.51
C GLN A 75 -5.25 -6.31 -3.42
N LEU A 76 -5.95 -6.09 -2.31
CA LEU A 76 -7.19 -6.80 -2.01
C LEU A 76 -8.42 -5.96 -2.36
N TRP A 77 -8.29 -4.63 -2.36
CA TRP A 77 -9.39 -3.73 -2.65
C TRP A 77 -8.92 -2.36 -3.16
N GLY A 78 -9.74 -1.73 -4.01
CA GLY A 78 -9.54 -0.41 -4.58
C GLY A 78 -9.06 -0.46 -6.04
N ASP A 79 -9.46 0.56 -6.82
CA ASP A 79 -9.15 0.64 -8.26
C ASP A 79 -7.78 1.27 -8.56
N PHE A 80 -7.20 1.98 -7.59
CA PHE A 80 -5.90 2.63 -7.73
C PHE A 80 -4.85 1.78 -7.03
N THR A 81 -3.79 1.38 -7.73
CA THR A 81 -2.72 0.58 -7.12
C THR A 81 -1.82 1.43 -6.24
N TYR A 82 -1.53 0.97 -5.03
CA TYR A 82 -0.45 1.56 -4.21
C TYR A 82 0.45 0.48 -3.60
N PHE A 83 1.54 0.18 -4.30
CA PHE A 83 2.54 -0.76 -3.83
C PHE A 83 3.69 -0.08 -3.12
N ARG A 84 4.14 -0.70 -2.03
CA ARG A 84 5.31 -0.27 -1.26
C ARG A 84 6.25 -1.45 -1.10
N LEU A 85 7.34 -1.44 -1.85
CA LEU A 85 8.34 -2.50 -1.89
C LEU A 85 9.38 -2.29 -0.79
N HIS A 86 9.34 -3.10 0.26
CA HIS A 86 10.12 -2.93 1.48
C HIS A 86 11.47 -3.66 1.47
N GLY A 87 11.78 -4.42 0.41
CA GLY A 87 12.89 -5.36 0.40
C GLY A 87 12.63 -6.51 1.38
N SER A 88 13.61 -6.89 2.19
CA SER A 88 13.35 -7.83 3.29
C SER A 88 12.75 -7.13 4.50
N LEU A 89 11.63 -7.66 5.05
CA LEU A 89 10.90 -7.09 6.20
C LEU A 89 11.79 -6.73 7.42
N LYS A 90 12.92 -7.42 7.60
CA LYS A 90 13.81 -7.23 8.75
C LYS A 90 14.91 -6.19 8.54
N THR A 91 15.38 -6.00 7.32
CA THR A 91 16.59 -5.18 7.08
C THR A 91 16.42 -4.11 6.04
N TYR A 92 15.29 -4.10 5.33
CA TYR A 92 15.06 -3.30 4.12
C TYR A 92 16.10 -3.54 3.01
N ARG A 93 17.02 -4.49 3.20
CA ARG A 93 18.03 -4.82 2.21
C ARG A 93 17.43 -5.75 1.20
N HIS A 94 17.42 -5.31 -0.05
CA HIS A 94 17.09 -6.10 -1.21
C HIS A 94 17.45 -5.30 -2.46
N ASP A 95 17.95 -5.98 -3.48
CA ASP A 95 18.15 -5.40 -4.81
C ASP A 95 17.26 -6.18 -5.76
N TYR A 96 16.12 -5.59 -6.12
CA TYR A 96 15.08 -6.28 -6.87
C TYR A 96 15.60 -6.71 -8.24
N SER A 97 15.32 -7.95 -8.63
CA SER A 97 15.65 -8.46 -9.96
C SER A 97 14.68 -7.92 -11.02
N LEU A 98 15.03 -8.09 -12.30
CA LEU A 98 14.12 -7.72 -13.40
C LEU A 98 12.85 -8.57 -13.35
N GLU A 99 12.98 -9.87 -13.07
CA GLU A 99 11.86 -10.80 -12.97
C GLU A 99 10.91 -10.42 -11.82
N GLU A 100 11.45 -10.00 -10.66
CA GLU A 100 10.63 -9.49 -9.56
C GLU A 100 9.90 -8.20 -9.95
N MET A 101 10.55 -7.30 -10.68
CA MET A 101 9.94 -6.07 -11.17
C MET A 101 8.83 -6.33 -12.19
N GLU A 102 9.00 -7.31 -13.08
CA GLU A 102 7.96 -7.74 -14.02
C GLU A 102 6.72 -8.26 -13.28
N ILE A 103 6.91 -9.10 -12.26
CA ILE A 103 5.80 -9.56 -11.40
C ILE A 103 5.06 -8.38 -10.75
N VAL A 104 5.81 -7.38 -10.25
CA VAL A 104 5.19 -6.19 -9.65
C VAL A 104 4.37 -5.41 -10.68
N LEU A 105 4.86 -5.26 -11.91
CA LEU A 105 4.14 -4.58 -12.98
C LEU A 105 2.87 -5.34 -13.39
N ASP A 106 2.95 -6.66 -13.53
CA ASP A 106 1.81 -7.51 -13.84
C ASP A 106 0.69 -7.39 -12.78
N LEU A 107 1.08 -7.27 -11.50
CA LEU A 107 0.14 -7.09 -10.39
C LEU A 107 -0.39 -5.65 -10.26
N ALA A 108 0.34 -4.65 -10.75
CA ALA A 108 0.03 -3.24 -10.51
C ALA A 108 -1.10 -2.70 -11.39
N GLY A 109 -1.37 -3.34 -12.53
CA GLY A 109 -2.37 -2.86 -13.48
C GLY A 109 -1.97 -1.52 -14.13
N GLU A 110 -2.96 -0.77 -14.60
CA GLU A 110 -2.74 0.39 -15.49
C GLU A 110 -2.50 1.71 -14.74
N GLU A 111 -3.11 1.89 -13.57
CA GLU A 111 -3.03 3.14 -12.80
C GLU A 111 -2.63 2.90 -11.35
N GLY A 112 -1.49 3.47 -10.95
CA GLY A 112 -1.03 3.33 -9.57
C GLY A 112 0.31 3.99 -9.28
N TYR A 113 0.75 3.83 -8.04
CA TYR A 113 2.10 4.17 -7.59
C TYR A 113 2.81 2.94 -7.04
N ILE A 114 4.04 2.73 -7.51
CA ILE A 114 4.96 1.73 -6.98
C ILE A 114 6.09 2.50 -6.29
N MET A 115 6.18 2.36 -4.97
CA MET A 115 7.17 3.03 -4.15
C MET A 115 8.19 2.03 -3.62
N PHE A 116 9.46 2.25 -3.95
CA PHE A 116 10.56 1.48 -3.38
C PHE A 116 10.97 2.08 -2.03
N ASN A 117 11.02 1.24 -1.00
CA ASN A 117 11.39 1.58 0.36
C ASN A 117 12.48 0.62 0.91
N ASN A 118 13.31 0.10 0.01
CA ASN A 118 14.48 -0.73 0.28
C ASN A 118 15.79 0.10 0.23
N ASP A 119 16.92 -0.48 0.64
CA ASP A 119 18.23 0.19 0.65
C ASP A 119 18.73 0.61 -0.74
N LYS A 120 18.28 -0.08 -1.81
CA LYS A 120 18.56 0.24 -3.22
C LYS A 120 17.44 1.02 -3.91
N MET A 121 16.53 1.64 -3.16
CA MET A 121 15.30 2.26 -3.69
C MET A 121 15.50 3.14 -4.94
N TRP A 122 16.53 3.98 -4.96
CA TRP A 122 16.78 4.87 -6.10
C TRP A 122 17.17 4.11 -7.37
N LYS A 123 18.03 3.10 -7.23
CA LYS A 123 18.48 2.25 -8.33
C LYS A 123 17.28 1.47 -8.89
N ASN A 124 16.55 0.78 -8.03
CA ASN A 124 15.43 -0.07 -8.45
C ASN A 124 14.27 0.74 -9.04
N ALA A 125 13.98 1.94 -8.50
CA ALA A 125 12.99 2.83 -9.09
C ALA A 125 13.37 3.29 -10.52
N LEU A 126 14.66 3.54 -10.78
CA LEU A 126 15.13 3.88 -12.13
C LEU A 126 15.08 2.69 -13.09
N GLU A 127 15.36 1.48 -12.61
CA GLU A 127 15.25 0.25 -13.40
C GLU A 127 13.79 -0.04 -13.77
N LEU A 128 12.87 -0.02 -12.80
CA LEU A 128 11.44 -0.18 -13.05
C LEU A 128 10.92 0.88 -14.03
N LYS A 129 11.34 2.15 -13.88
CA LYS A 129 10.96 3.22 -14.80
C LYS A 129 11.41 2.95 -16.25
N ARG A 130 12.56 2.31 -16.44
CA ARG A 130 13.02 1.91 -17.79
C ARG A 130 12.18 0.79 -18.35
N LEU A 131 11.66 -0.12 -17.53
CA LEU A 131 10.77 -1.19 -17.96
C LEU A 131 9.40 -0.64 -18.41
N ILE A 132 8.82 0.30 -17.66
CA ILE A 132 7.52 0.93 -18.00
C ILE A 132 7.59 1.71 -19.33
N GLY A 133 8.77 2.25 -19.68
CA GLY A 133 8.98 3.07 -20.88
C GLY A 133 9.37 2.29 -22.14
N GLN A 134 9.38 0.95 -22.09
CA GLN A 134 9.53 0.07 -23.26
C GLN A 134 8.17 -0.18 -23.90
#